data_AF-A0ABD0KP95-F1
#
_entry.id   AF-A0ABD0KP95-F1
#
_cell.length_a   1.000
_cell.length_b   1.000
_cell.length_c   1.000
_cell.angle_alpha   90.00
_cell.angle_beta   90.00
_cell.angle_gamma   90.00
#
_symmetry.space_group_name_H-M   'P 1'
#
loop_
_entity.id
_entity.type
_entity.pdbx_description
1 polymer ?
#
loop_
_entity_poly.entity_id
_entity_poly.type
_entity_poly.pdbx_seq_one_letter_code
_entity_poly.pdbx_strand_id
1 'polypeptide(L)'
;MDVPCRPNSLVMNIGDMLSAMSGGRFKATRHRVVDTGVDRYSIPFFFEPNYRADITRVMPWPEEESLPVQSEQVVANKHYGPWLIEKMRSFAEYREILDSFTSTIRA
;
A
#
# COMPACT_ATOMS: atom_id res chain seq x y z
N MET A 1 -8.54 -1.38 18.63
CA MET A 1 -9.96 -1.03 18.72
C MET A 1 -10.73 -1.90 17.74
N ASP A 2 -11.96 -2.25 18.07
CA ASP A 2 -12.81 -3.03 17.16
C ASP A 2 -13.53 -2.11 16.17
N VAL A 3 -13.78 -2.63 14.97
CA VAL A 3 -14.52 -1.94 13.92
C VAL A 3 -15.77 -2.78 13.61
N PRO A 4 -16.94 -2.42 14.18
CA PRO A 4 -18.16 -3.20 13.96
C PRO A 4 -18.66 -3.05 12.52
N CYS A 5 -19.27 -4.12 11.99
CA CYS A 5 -19.97 -4.06 10.71
C CYS A 5 -21.16 -3.11 10.83
N ARG A 6 -21.22 -2.09 9.97
CA ARG A 6 -22.34 -1.15 9.88
C ARG A 6 -23.03 -1.31 8.53
N PRO A 7 -24.35 -1.56 8.51
CA PRO A 7 -25.10 -1.59 7.25
C PRO A 7 -24.92 -0.30 6.45
N ASN A 8 -24.93 -0.43 5.12
CA ASN A 8 -24.79 0.69 4.18
C ASN A 8 -23.56 1.59 4.42
N SER A 9 -22.49 1.00 4.95
CA SER A 9 -21.26 1.72 5.27
C SER A 9 -20.05 1.02 4.66
N LEU A 10 -19.01 1.80 4.36
CA LEU A 10 -17.70 1.30 3.98
C LEU A 10 -16.71 1.58 5.10
N VAL A 11 -15.86 0.60 5.37
CA VAL A 11 -14.64 0.83 6.15
C VAL A 11 -13.57 1.29 5.17
N MET A 12 -13.04 2.50 5.38
CA MET A 12 -11.95 3.05 4.60
C MET A 12 -10.69 3.12 5.45
N ASN A 13 -9.58 2.67 4.91
CA ASN A 13 -8.27 2.75 5.54
C ASN A 13 -7.24 3.25 4.52
N ILE A 14 -6.14 3.78 5.06
CA ILE A 14 -5.02 4.27 4.26
C ILE A 14 -3.95 3.18 4.16
N GLY A 15 -3.41 3.00 2.96
CA GLY A 15 -2.28 2.10 2.69
C GLY A 15 -0.92 2.80 2.83
N ASP A 16 0.15 1.99 2.80
CA ASP A 16 1.52 2.46 2.98
C ASP A 16 1.96 3.48 1.91
N MET A 17 1.49 3.32 0.66
CA MET A 17 1.80 4.24 -0.44
C MET A 17 1.34 5.66 -0.13
N LEU A 18 0.05 5.86 0.20
CA LEU A 18 -0.47 7.19 0.51
C LEU A 18 0.12 7.76 1.80
N SER A 19 0.44 6.91 2.78
CA SER A 19 1.19 7.33 3.97
C SER A 19 2.56 7.89 3.59
N ALA A 20 3.30 7.21 2.72
CA ALA A 20 4.62 7.66 2.26
C ALA A 20 4.54 8.92 1.39
N MET A 21 3.59 8.97 0.45
CA MET A 21 3.32 10.14 -0.40
C MET A 21 2.79 11.36 0.36
N SER A 22 2.37 11.21 1.62
CA SER A 22 1.93 12.34 2.45
C SER A 22 2.95 12.72 3.53
N GLY A 23 4.18 12.18 3.44
CA GLY A 23 5.20 12.37 4.47
C GLY A 23 4.73 11.90 5.86
N GLY A 24 3.85 10.91 5.92
CA GLY A 24 3.28 10.37 7.14
C GLY A 24 2.15 11.21 7.76
N ARG A 25 1.62 12.22 7.07
CA ARG A 25 0.45 12.99 7.51
C ARG A 25 -0.80 12.10 7.59
N PHE A 26 -0.96 11.21 6.61
CA PHE A 26 -1.92 10.11 6.71
C PHE A 26 -1.21 8.86 7.23
N LYS A 27 -1.83 8.16 8.18
CA LYS A 27 -1.24 6.96 8.80
C LYS A 27 -1.80 5.70 8.16
N ALA A 28 -0.91 4.82 7.71
CA ALA A 28 -1.27 3.46 7.37
C ALA A 28 -1.55 2.65 8.64
N THR A 29 -2.82 2.55 9.02
CA THR A 29 -3.21 1.88 10.26
C THR A 29 -3.11 0.36 10.12
N ARG A 30 -2.33 -0.27 11.01
CA ARG A 30 -2.30 -1.74 11.12
C ARG A 30 -3.69 -2.25 11.52
N HIS A 31 -4.18 -3.21 10.75
CA HIS A 31 -5.47 -3.86 10.98
C HIS A 31 -5.31 -5.37 10.77
N ARG A 32 -6.18 -6.14 11.42
CA ARG A 32 -6.23 -7.60 11.30
C ARG A 32 -7.67 -8.07 11.36
N VAL A 33 -7.91 -9.25 10.82
CA VAL A 33 -9.17 -9.98 10.96
C VAL A 33 -9.01 -11.00 12.07
N VAL A 34 -10.03 -11.12 12.92
CA VAL A 34 -10.09 -12.15 13.96
C VAL A 34 -11.06 -13.23 13.48
N ASP A 35 -10.64 -14.49 13.59
CA ASP A 35 -11.54 -15.63 13.37
C ASP A 35 -12.49 -15.75 14.57
N THR A 36 -13.78 -15.81 14.29
CA THR A 36 -14.86 -15.86 15.28
C THR A 36 -15.67 -17.16 15.19
N GLY A 37 -15.26 -18.12 14.35
CA GLY A 37 -15.94 -19.40 14.16
C GLY A 37 -17.25 -19.31 13.37
N VAL A 38 -17.52 -18.18 12.70
CA VAL A 38 -18.66 -17.98 11.80
C VAL A 38 -18.19 -17.46 10.45
N ASP A 39 -18.93 -17.82 9.40
CA ASP A 39 -18.63 -17.36 8.05
C ASP A 39 -18.74 -15.84 7.96
N ARG A 40 -17.68 -15.21 7.46
CA ARG A 40 -17.61 -13.77 7.25
C ARG A 40 -17.07 -13.46 5.86
N TYR A 41 -17.87 -12.75 5.08
CA TYR A 41 -17.48 -12.27 3.75
C TYR A 41 -16.97 -10.83 3.82
N SER A 42 -15.96 -10.51 3.01
CA SER A 42 -15.41 -9.17 2.87
C SER A 42 -14.98 -8.95 1.42
N ILE A 43 -15.31 -7.79 0.88
CA ILE A 43 -15.06 -7.45 -0.53
C ILE A 43 -14.17 -6.20 -0.54
N PRO A 44 -12.84 -6.37 -0.46
CA PRO A 44 -11.93 -5.24 -0.48
C PRO A 44 -11.81 -4.65 -1.89
N PHE A 45 -11.72 -3.32 -1.96
CA PHE A 45 -11.35 -2.59 -3.17
C PHE A 45 -10.14 -1.71 -2.85
N PHE A 46 -9.10 -1.80 -3.68
CA PHE A 46 -7.87 -1.02 -3.53
C PHE A 46 -7.81 0.03 -4.63
N PHE A 47 -7.92 1.30 -4.24
CA PHE A 47 -7.77 2.43 -5.15
C PHE A 47 -6.32 2.89 -5.14
N GLU A 48 -5.59 2.52 -6.18
CA GLU A 48 -4.13 2.66 -6.26
C GLU A 48 -3.70 3.50 -7.47
N PRO A 49 -2.50 4.10 -7.45
CA PRO A 49 -1.95 4.82 -8.60
C PRO A 49 -1.82 3.93 -9.85
N ASN A 50 -1.73 4.59 -11.02
CA ASN A 50 -1.34 3.90 -12.24
C ASN A 50 0.07 3.26 -12.06
N TYR A 51 0.30 2.11 -12.68
CA TYR A 51 1.60 1.42 -12.62
C TYR A 51 2.81 2.31 -12.96
N ARG A 52 2.66 3.25 -13.91
CA ARG A 52 3.71 4.17 -14.33
C ARG A 52 3.62 5.55 -13.64
N ALA A 53 2.74 5.73 -12.67
CA ALA A 53 2.63 6.99 -11.95
C ALA A 53 3.92 7.31 -11.19
N ASP A 54 4.39 8.55 -11.30
CA ASP A 54 5.50 9.08 -10.48
C ASP A 54 4.99 9.33 -9.06
N ILE A 55 5.59 8.64 -8.08
CA ILE A 55 5.21 8.68 -6.66
C ILE A 55 6.09 9.62 -5.84
N THR A 56 7.03 10.33 -6.48
CA THR A 56 7.95 11.28 -5.83
C THR A 56 7.41 12.70 -5.75
N ARG A 57 6.36 13.02 -6.51
CA ARG A 57 5.67 14.32 -6.41
C ARG A 57 4.61 14.23 -5.31
N VAL A 58 5.09 14.56 -4.13
CA VAL A 58 4.49 14.35 -2.81
C VAL A 58 3.35 15.33 -2.57
N MET A 59 2.24 15.14 -3.28
CA MET A 59 0.97 15.87 -3.06
C MET A 59 1.02 17.39 -3.34
N PRO A 60 -0.14 18.02 -3.58
CA PRO A 60 -0.21 19.46 -3.83
C PRO A 60 -0.18 20.27 -2.53
N TRP A 61 0.76 19.99 -1.63
CA TRP A 61 0.95 20.79 -0.42
C TRP A 61 1.78 22.04 -0.73
N PRO A 62 1.54 23.18 -0.05
CA PRO A 62 2.51 24.27 -0.03
C PRO A 62 3.90 23.77 0.38
N GLU A 63 4.96 24.34 -0.18
CA GLU A 63 6.34 23.89 0.07
C GLU A 63 6.70 23.97 1.57
N GLU A 64 6.19 24.98 2.26
CA GLU A 64 6.36 25.21 3.70
C GLU A 64 5.69 24.12 4.57
N GLU A 65 4.66 23.45 4.05
CA GLU A 65 3.94 22.36 4.71
C GLU A 65 4.38 20.98 4.22
N SER A 66 5.27 20.93 3.25
CA SER A 66 5.72 19.69 2.62
C SER A 66 6.66 18.95 3.57
N LEU A 67 6.19 17.81 4.08
CA LEU A 67 7.03 16.89 4.82
C LEU A 67 7.91 16.10 3.83
N PRO A 68 9.18 15.82 4.18
CA PRO A 68 10.01 14.97 3.34
C PRO A 68 9.37 13.59 3.19
N VAL A 69 9.56 12.97 2.00
CA VAL A 69 9.12 11.59 1.76
C VAL A 69 9.71 10.68 2.82
N GLN A 70 8.87 10.07 3.65
CA GLN A 70 9.33 9.22 4.75
C GLN A 70 9.69 7.79 4.32
N SER A 71 10.12 7.59 3.07
CA SER A 71 10.45 6.27 2.54
C SER A 71 11.59 6.34 1.55
N GLU A 72 12.75 5.82 1.95
CA GLU A 72 13.89 5.56 1.05
C GLU A 72 13.46 4.69 -0.14
N GLN A 73 12.49 3.79 0.03
CA GLN A 73 11.95 2.97 -1.05
C GLN A 73 11.13 3.77 -2.07
N VAL A 74 10.38 4.80 -1.64
CA VAL A 74 9.68 5.69 -2.57
C VAL A 74 10.68 6.53 -3.35
N VAL A 75 11.71 7.04 -2.67
CA VAL A 75 12.82 7.76 -3.31
C VAL A 75 13.56 6.86 -4.31
N ALA A 76 13.81 5.60 -3.96
CA ALA A 76 14.54 4.64 -4.80
C ALA A 76 13.73 4.16 -6.02
N ASN A 77 12.41 3.98 -5.89
CA ASN A 77 11.62 3.34 -6.95
C ASN A 77 11.01 4.31 -7.97
N LYS A 78 10.90 5.61 -7.66
CA LYS A 78 10.36 6.74 -8.45
C LYS A 78 8.92 6.56 -8.99
N HIS A 79 8.56 5.40 -9.51
CA HIS A 79 7.25 5.03 -10.03
C HIS A 79 6.56 3.99 -9.14
N TYR A 80 5.23 3.98 -9.18
CA TYR A 80 4.38 3.11 -8.36
C TYR A 80 4.63 1.61 -8.61
N GLY A 81 4.72 1.18 -9.86
CA GLY A 81 4.81 -0.23 -10.24
C GLY A 81 5.98 -0.99 -9.60
N PRO A 82 7.25 -0.53 -9.77
CA PRO A 82 8.40 -1.12 -9.10
C PRO A 82 8.28 -1.14 -7.58
N TRP A 83 7.77 -0.06 -6.99
CA TRP A 83 7.51 -0.01 -5.54
C TRP A 83 6.48 -1.07 -5.11
N LEU A 84 5.39 -1.24 -5.87
CA LEU A 84 4.35 -2.22 -5.57
C LEU A 84 4.93 -3.64 -5.62
N ILE A 85 5.73 -3.97 -6.63
CA ILE A 85 6.35 -5.30 -6.74
C ILE A 85 7.26 -5.58 -5.54
N GLU A 86 8.10 -4.61 -5.16
CA GLU A 86 8.96 -4.75 -3.99
C GLU A 86 8.13 -4.91 -2.70
N LYS A 87 7.06 -4.12 -2.55
CA LYS A 87 6.14 -4.25 -1.43
C LYS A 87 5.49 -5.63 -1.40
N MET A 88 5.11 -6.16 -2.55
CA MET A 88 4.44 -7.46 -2.65
C MET A 88 5.34 -8.61 -2.20
N ARG A 89 6.67 -8.52 -2.36
CA ARG A 89 7.63 -9.52 -1.85
C ARG A 89 7.61 -9.67 -0.33
N SER A 90 7.13 -8.66 0.40
CA SER A 90 7.02 -8.72 1.86
C SER A 90 5.91 -9.67 2.34
N PHE A 91 4.92 -9.96 1.50
CA PHE A 91 3.86 -10.91 1.79
C PHE A 91 4.31 -12.33 1.44
N ALA A 92 4.07 -13.27 2.34
CA ALA A 92 4.53 -14.65 2.20
C ALA A 92 3.91 -15.32 0.96
N GLU A 93 2.66 -14.97 0.66
CA GLU A 93 1.83 -15.51 -0.41
C GLU A 93 2.38 -15.21 -1.81
N TYR A 94 3.12 -14.10 -1.96
CA TYR A 94 3.60 -13.64 -3.27
C TYR A 94 5.10 -13.85 -3.47
N ARG A 95 5.84 -14.25 -2.42
CA ARG A 95 7.29 -14.36 -2.46
C ARG A 95 7.77 -15.34 -3.54
N GLU A 96 7.24 -16.56 -3.50
CA GLU A 96 7.62 -17.62 -4.46
C GLU A 96 7.26 -17.25 -5.90
N ILE A 97 6.08 -16.65 -6.09
CA ILE A 97 5.61 -16.20 -7.40
C ILE A 97 6.58 -15.16 -7.98
N LEU A 98 6.94 -14.14 -7.20
CA LEU A 98 7.78 -13.04 -7.67
C LEU A 98 9.24 -13.43 -7.86
N ASP A 99 9.73 -14.45 -7.16
CA ASP A 99 11.07 -14.99 -7.33
C ASP A 99 11.19 -15.81 -8.64
N SER A 100 10.11 -16.48 -9.05
CA SER A 100 10.05 -17.26 -10.30
C SER A 100 10.13 -16.40 -11.58
N PHE A 101 9.64 -15.16 -11.54
CA PHE A 101 9.73 -14.24 -12.69
C PHE A 101 11.15 -13.69 -12.88
N THR A 102 11.92 -13.56 -11.81
CA THR A 102 13.30 -13.04 -11.88
C THR A 102 14.31 -14.06 -12.43
N SER A 103 14.03 -15.36 -12.34
CA SER A 103 14.91 -16.41 -12.88
C SER A 103 14.78 -16.59 -14.39
N THR A 104 13.65 -16.21 -15.00
CA THR A 104 13.39 -16.40 -16.44
C THR A 104 14.04 -15.33 -17.33
N ILE A 105 14.44 -14.18 -16.77
CA ILE A 105 15.08 -13.07 -17.51
C ILE A 105 16.63 -13.17 -17.49
N ARG A 106 17.19 -14.21 -16.85
CA ARG A 106 18.65 -14.43 -16.76
C ARG A 106 19.15 -15.64 -17.58
N ALA A 107 18.34 -16.18 -18.51
CA ALA A 107 18.75 -17.21 -19.45
C ALA A 107 19.04 -16.63 -20.84
#